data_AF-A0A1H4AEQ4-F1
#
_entry.id   AF-A0A1H4AEQ4-F1
#
_cell.length_a   1.000
_cell.length_b   1.000
_cell.length_c   1.000
_cell.angle_alpha   90.00
_cell.angle_beta   90.00
_cell.angle_gamma   90.00
#
_symmetry.space_group_name_H-M   'P 1'
#
loop_
_entity.id
_entity.type
_entity.pdbx_description
1 polymer ?
#
loop_
_entity_poly.entity_id
_entity_poly.type
_entity_poly.pdbx_seq_one_letter_code
_entity_poly.pdbx_strand_id
1 'polypeptide(L)'
;MKETYPMALRVYKGEGRILIVPVVHHVYGYSVASDQYYNLEEDVSADQLGETIKTAIRFIMNSHLSTVTPKERDENAAWKKNTKYKSEISFWKNNHFARVHYDEEGQYHIYSLKRSERRKGAYEDRICQEDSCNSSAEEIGAAVLEVLRASESYYKKYKASAKEPHREIELAGGTKLIFNEPSGTEWEDCADSGSAEIYQCYRCLSKSEEEIAALFLGIAPELDCNLDRQNIYDSWSEIYGVPDCFQVQTVDYGIFSIRVEMRNKDIHKISYFRQEEDDLLLECSVEVREPRRRKTSDQKISKQFEELSGSCRLA
;
A
#
# COMPACT_ATOMS: atom_id res chain seq x y z
N MET A 1 -41.26 12.57 -21.70
CA MET A 1 -40.88 11.79 -20.49
C MET A 1 -39.66 12.46 -19.91
N LYS A 2 -39.68 12.91 -18.66
CA LYS A 2 -38.45 13.24 -17.95
C LYS A 2 -37.80 11.90 -17.64
N GLU A 3 -36.70 11.57 -18.29
CA GLU A 3 -35.87 10.45 -17.84
C GLU A 3 -35.31 10.86 -16.47
N THR A 4 -35.85 10.27 -15.42
CA THR A 4 -35.48 10.53 -14.03
C THR A 4 -34.30 9.63 -13.68
N TYR A 5 -33.09 10.14 -13.88
CA TYR A 5 -31.88 9.46 -13.44
C TYR A 5 -31.83 9.43 -11.91
N PRO A 6 -31.36 8.33 -11.28
CA PRO A 6 -31.19 8.29 -9.83
C PRO A 6 -30.23 9.41 -9.41
N MET A 7 -30.65 10.17 -8.41
CA MET A 7 -29.88 11.32 -7.92
C MET A 7 -28.79 10.79 -7.01
N ALA A 8 -27.55 11.13 -7.29
CA ALA A 8 -26.41 10.56 -6.59
C ALA A 8 -25.61 11.62 -5.86
N LEU A 9 -25.15 11.29 -4.66
CA LEU A 9 -24.13 12.05 -3.94
C LEU A 9 -22.90 11.18 -3.74
N ARG A 10 -21.73 11.82 -3.81
CA ARG A 10 -20.46 11.26 -3.35
C ARG A 10 -20.11 11.91 -2.02
N VAL A 11 -19.92 11.10 -0.99
CA VAL A 11 -19.59 11.58 0.36
C VAL A 11 -18.19 11.09 0.71
N TYR A 12 -17.33 12.02 1.11
CA TYR A 12 -15.93 11.77 1.42
C TYR A 12 -15.61 12.18 2.85
N LYS A 13 -15.07 11.26 3.63
CA LYS A 13 -14.62 11.52 5.00
C LYS A 13 -13.11 11.47 5.10
N GLY A 14 -12.50 12.48 5.71
CA GLY A 14 -11.05 12.59 5.90
C GLY A 14 -10.61 14.04 6.03
N GLU A 15 -9.41 14.28 6.54
CA GLU A 15 -8.90 15.63 6.87
C GLU A 15 -9.76 16.37 7.93
N GLY A 16 -10.41 15.65 8.84
CA GLY A 16 -11.26 16.27 9.87
C GLY A 16 -12.60 16.77 9.34
N ARG A 17 -13.02 16.33 8.15
CA ARG A 17 -14.25 16.80 7.48
C ARG A 17 -15.05 15.70 6.80
N ILE A 18 -16.31 16.02 6.49
CA ILE A 18 -17.19 15.31 5.57
C ILE A 18 -17.53 16.23 4.38
N LEU A 19 -17.07 15.84 3.19
CA LEU A 19 -17.34 16.54 1.92
C LEU A 19 -18.42 15.81 1.13
N ILE A 20 -19.50 16.50 0.80
CA ILE A 20 -20.64 15.98 0.04
C ILE A 20 -20.65 16.64 -1.33
N VAL A 21 -20.60 15.83 -2.39
CA VAL A 21 -20.55 16.29 -3.78
C VAL A 21 -21.74 15.71 -4.53
N PRO A 22 -22.70 16.55 -4.96
CA PRO A 22 -23.75 16.17 -5.89
C PRO A 22 -23.21 15.62 -7.21
N VAL A 23 -23.84 14.58 -7.74
CA VAL A 23 -23.45 13.91 -8.98
C VAL A 23 -24.67 13.63 -9.84
N VAL A 24 -24.57 14.01 -11.11
CA VAL A 24 -25.57 13.72 -12.14
C VAL A 24 -25.11 12.56 -13.01
N HIS A 25 -25.98 11.57 -13.19
CA HIS A 25 -25.75 10.46 -14.10
C HIS A 25 -26.19 10.83 -15.51
N HIS A 26 -25.32 10.60 -16.51
CA HIS A 26 -25.62 10.82 -17.91
C HIS A 26 -26.12 9.54 -18.57
N VAL A 27 -27.02 9.66 -19.56
CA VAL A 27 -27.58 8.55 -20.36
C VAL A 27 -26.54 7.65 -21.03
N TYR A 28 -25.32 8.16 -21.23
CA TYR A 28 -24.23 7.44 -21.88
C TYR A 28 -23.31 6.74 -20.85
N GLY A 29 -23.81 6.51 -19.63
CA GLY A 29 -23.14 5.69 -18.62
C GLY A 29 -22.00 6.37 -17.87
N TYR A 30 -21.76 7.67 -18.05
CA TYR A 30 -20.80 8.44 -17.26
C TYR A 30 -21.50 9.31 -16.21
N SER A 31 -20.76 9.77 -15.20
CA SER A 31 -21.30 10.62 -14.14
C SER A 31 -20.50 11.91 -14.04
N VAL A 32 -21.21 12.99 -13.73
CA VAL A 32 -20.66 14.34 -13.66
C VAL A 32 -20.82 14.87 -12.25
N ALA A 33 -19.71 15.17 -11.58
CA ALA A 33 -19.73 15.87 -10.31
C ALA A 33 -20.11 17.35 -10.50
N SER A 34 -20.93 17.87 -9.59
CA SER A 34 -21.24 19.28 -9.51
C SER A 34 -20.03 20.09 -9.03
N ASP A 35 -19.98 21.35 -9.44
CA ASP A 35 -19.12 22.39 -8.91
C ASP A 35 -19.59 22.91 -7.54
N GLN A 36 -20.86 22.68 -7.18
CA GLN A 36 -21.39 22.87 -5.84
C GLN A 36 -21.06 21.66 -4.97
N TYR A 37 -20.77 21.90 -3.70
CA TYR A 37 -20.46 20.88 -2.71
C TYR A 37 -20.76 21.44 -1.32
N TYR A 38 -20.84 20.55 -0.34
CA TYR A 38 -21.05 20.89 1.06
C TYR A 38 -19.91 20.33 1.88
N ASN A 39 -19.41 21.12 2.83
CA ASN A 39 -18.32 20.72 3.71
C ASN A 39 -18.79 20.86 5.16
N LEU A 40 -18.67 19.77 5.92
CA LEU A 40 -19.06 19.68 7.31
C LEU A 40 -17.85 19.23 8.13
N GLU A 41 -17.79 19.61 9.40
CA GLU A 41 -16.83 19.05 10.34
C GLU A 41 -17.13 17.55 10.58
N GLU A 42 -16.11 16.78 10.96
CA GLU A 42 -16.24 15.33 11.12
C GLU A 42 -17.10 14.91 12.33
N ASP A 43 -17.25 15.77 13.32
CA ASP A 43 -18.07 15.58 14.52
C ASP A 43 -19.53 16.07 14.34
N VAL A 44 -19.96 16.34 13.10
CA VAL A 44 -21.33 16.73 12.77
C VAL A 44 -22.36 15.73 13.28
N SER A 45 -23.50 16.25 13.76
CA SER A 45 -24.61 15.40 14.20
C SER A 45 -25.25 14.67 13.02
N ALA A 46 -25.84 13.50 13.29
CA ALA A 46 -26.56 12.73 12.30
C ALA A 46 -27.69 13.55 11.65
N ASP A 47 -28.45 14.30 12.45
CA ASP A 47 -29.52 15.17 11.96
C ASP A 47 -29.01 16.24 10.97
N GLN A 48 -27.96 16.97 11.34
CA GLN A 48 -27.39 18.01 10.48
C GLN A 48 -26.79 17.43 9.20
N LEU A 49 -26.13 16.27 9.28
CA LEU A 49 -25.63 15.57 8.11
C LEU A 49 -26.79 15.16 7.18
N GLY A 50 -27.85 14.58 7.73
CA GLY A 50 -29.04 14.18 6.98
C GLY A 50 -29.76 15.34 6.30
N GLU A 51 -29.92 16.48 6.97
CA GLU A 51 -30.50 17.68 6.38
C GLU A 51 -29.64 18.22 5.24
N THR A 52 -28.31 18.13 5.37
CA THR A 52 -27.38 18.49 4.30
C THR A 52 -27.51 17.56 3.10
N ILE A 53 -27.65 16.24 3.33
CA ILE A 53 -27.89 15.24 2.28
C ILE A 53 -29.22 15.54 1.55
N LYS A 54 -30.32 15.78 2.29
CA LYS A 54 -31.61 16.18 1.72
C LYS A 54 -31.51 17.46 0.90
N THR A 55 -30.73 18.43 1.37
CA THR A 55 -30.48 19.70 0.67
C THR A 55 -29.72 19.47 -0.64
N ALA A 56 -28.69 18.62 -0.61
CA ALA A 56 -27.91 18.28 -1.80
C ALA A 56 -28.73 17.51 -2.85
N ILE A 57 -29.61 16.59 -2.44
CA ILE A 57 -30.55 15.92 -3.37
C ILE A 57 -31.53 16.93 -3.97
N ARG A 58 -32.15 17.79 -3.14
CA ARG A 58 -33.04 18.86 -3.63
C ARG A 58 -32.34 19.81 -4.59
N PHE A 59 -31.06 20.09 -4.36
CA PHE A 59 -30.25 20.86 -5.30
C PHE A 59 -30.17 20.17 -6.66
N ILE A 60 -29.89 18.86 -6.73
CA ILE A 60 -29.88 18.11 -7.99
C ILE A 60 -31.25 18.16 -8.67
N MET A 61 -32.33 17.93 -7.91
CA MET A 61 -33.71 17.91 -8.44
C MET A 61 -34.12 19.20 -9.14
N ASN A 62 -33.66 20.33 -8.61
CA ASN A 62 -34.07 21.65 -9.05
C ASN A 62 -33.02 22.33 -9.96
N SER A 63 -31.83 21.74 -10.10
CA SER A 63 -30.77 22.32 -10.92
C SER A 63 -31.01 22.09 -12.41
N HIS A 64 -30.74 23.12 -13.20
CA HIS A 64 -30.66 22.98 -14.65
C HIS A 64 -29.44 22.13 -15.05
N LEU A 65 -29.46 21.58 -16.26
CA LEU A 65 -28.30 20.90 -16.83
C LEU A 65 -27.09 21.85 -16.82
N SER A 66 -25.96 21.38 -16.29
CA SER A 66 -24.73 22.16 -16.23
C SER A 66 -24.25 22.53 -17.63
N THR A 67 -24.01 23.82 -17.86
CA THR A 67 -23.41 24.38 -19.08
C THR A 67 -21.88 24.47 -19.01
N VAL A 68 -21.30 24.08 -17.87
CA VAL A 68 -19.87 24.18 -17.59
C VAL A 68 -19.09 23.17 -18.44
N THR A 69 -18.04 23.63 -19.11
CA THR A 69 -17.19 22.79 -19.96
C THR A 69 -16.41 21.76 -19.12
N PRO A 70 -15.94 20.65 -19.72
CA PRO A 70 -15.11 19.67 -19.01
C PRO A 70 -13.86 20.28 -18.36
N LYS A 71 -13.23 21.27 -19.02
CA LYS A 71 -12.04 21.97 -18.50
C LYS A 71 -12.37 22.80 -17.26
N GLU A 72 -13.40 23.64 -17.35
CA GLU A 72 -13.85 24.45 -16.22
C GLU A 72 -14.31 23.58 -15.05
N ARG A 73 -14.90 22.42 -15.34
CA ARG A 73 -15.30 21.45 -14.30
C ARG A 73 -14.10 20.84 -13.60
N ASP A 74 -13.04 20.48 -14.33
CA ASP A 74 -11.80 20.00 -13.73
C ASP A 74 -11.12 21.09 -12.90
N GLU A 75 -11.07 22.32 -13.38
CA GLU A 75 -10.54 23.47 -12.64
C GLU A 75 -11.33 23.75 -11.35
N ASN A 76 -12.64 23.53 -11.37
CA ASN A 76 -13.55 23.76 -10.25
C ASN A 76 -13.86 22.49 -9.44
N ALA A 77 -13.14 21.39 -9.65
CA ALA A 77 -13.40 20.14 -8.95
C ALA A 77 -13.35 20.32 -7.42
N ALA A 78 -14.35 19.81 -6.71
CA ALA A 78 -14.50 19.99 -5.27
C ALA A 78 -13.24 19.59 -4.48
N TRP A 79 -12.51 18.56 -4.91
CA TRP A 79 -11.27 18.13 -4.26
C TRP A 79 -10.13 19.16 -4.40
N LYS A 80 -10.03 19.93 -5.50
CA LYS A 80 -8.97 20.93 -5.69
C LYS A 80 -9.10 22.11 -4.75
N LYS A 81 -10.35 22.52 -4.45
CA LYS A 81 -10.63 23.74 -3.67
C LYS A 81 -10.72 23.52 -2.16
N ASN A 82 -10.95 22.28 -1.71
CA ASN A 82 -11.33 22.00 -0.31
C ASN A 82 -10.43 20.96 0.38
N THR A 83 -9.30 20.65 -0.23
CA THR A 83 -8.40 19.61 0.27
C THR A 83 -6.97 20.04 0.06
N LYS A 84 -6.05 19.50 0.87
CA LYS A 84 -4.61 19.77 0.67
C LYS A 84 -3.99 18.96 -0.47
N TYR A 85 -4.75 18.03 -1.07
CA TYR A 85 -4.21 17.08 -2.03
C TYR A 85 -4.00 17.74 -3.39
N LYS A 86 -2.81 17.56 -3.94
CA LYS A 86 -2.42 18.11 -5.26
C LYS A 86 -2.84 17.23 -6.44
N SER A 87 -3.48 16.08 -6.20
CA SER A 87 -4.00 15.20 -7.24
C SER A 87 -5.24 14.44 -6.77
N GLU A 88 -6.14 14.13 -7.71
CA GLU A 88 -7.36 13.36 -7.46
C GLU A 88 -7.05 11.96 -6.90
N ILE A 89 -5.97 11.34 -7.36
CA ILE A 89 -5.52 10.03 -6.87
C ILE A 89 -5.13 10.12 -5.39
N SER A 90 -4.39 11.17 -4.99
CA SER A 90 -4.01 11.37 -3.59
C SER A 90 -5.23 11.66 -2.73
N PHE A 91 -6.19 12.46 -3.22
CA PHE A 91 -7.47 12.66 -2.55
C PHE A 91 -8.22 11.34 -2.33
N TRP A 92 -8.40 10.56 -3.40
CA TRP A 92 -9.06 9.25 -3.40
C TRP A 92 -8.44 8.24 -2.42
N LYS A 93 -7.10 8.16 -2.34
CA LYS A 93 -6.38 7.25 -1.44
C LYS A 93 -6.55 7.60 0.04
N ASN A 94 -6.77 8.87 0.36
CA ASN A 94 -6.72 9.37 1.73
C ASN A 94 -8.08 9.78 2.30
N ASN A 95 -9.18 9.54 1.58
CA ASN A 95 -10.54 9.76 2.07
C ASN A 95 -11.34 8.46 2.02
N HIS A 96 -12.20 8.24 3.02
CA HIS A 96 -13.21 7.20 3.02
C HIS A 96 -14.38 7.63 2.16
N PHE A 97 -15.07 6.68 1.53
CA PHE A 97 -16.07 6.95 0.51
C PHE A 97 -17.40 6.28 0.84
N ALA A 98 -18.46 7.06 0.75
CA ALA A 98 -19.83 6.60 0.69
C ALA A 98 -20.54 7.18 -0.52
N ARG A 99 -21.52 6.44 -1.02
CA ARG A 99 -22.42 6.83 -2.08
C ARG A 99 -23.83 6.84 -1.56
N VAL A 100 -24.54 7.91 -1.85
CA VAL A 100 -25.97 8.04 -1.56
C VAL A 100 -26.69 8.08 -2.89
N HIS A 101 -27.66 7.19 -3.07
CA HIS A 101 -28.55 7.13 -4.21
C HIS A 101 -29.96 7.39 -3.74
N TYR A 102 -30.63 8.35 -4.39
CA TYR A 102 -32.04 8.62 -4.19
C TYR A 102 -32.79 8.22 -5.46
N ASP A 103 -33.70 7.26 -5.33
CA ASP A 103 -34.42 6.67 -6.45
C ASP A 103 -35.76 7.39 -6.75
N GLU A 104 -36.48 6.88 -7.74
CA GLU A 104 -37.78 7.43 -8.15
C GLU A 104 -38.90 7.14 -7.13
N GLU A 105 -38.74 6.10 -6.31
CA GLU A 105 -39.68 5.72 -5.25
C GLU A 105 -39.49 6.54 -3.97
N GLY A 106 -38.46 7.40 -3.93
CA GLY A 106 -38.15 8.26 -2.81
C GLY A 106 -37.32 7.58 -1.72
N GLN A 107 -36.63 6.49 -2.05
CA GLN A 107 -35.79 5.73 -1.15
C GLN A 107 -34.33 6.16 -1.23
N TYR A 108 -33.65 6.10 -0.08
CA TYR A 108 -32.21 6.31 0.01
C TYR A 108 -31.49 4.96 0.08
N HIS A 109 -30.61 4.72 -0.90
CA HIS A 109 -29.64 3.63 -0.88
C HIS A 109 -28.27 4.18 -0.56
N ILE A 110 -27.74 3.82 0.61
CA ILE A 110 -26.52 4.40 1.16
C ILE A 110 -25.50 3.29 1.31
N TYR A 111 -24.35 3.40 0.67
CA TYR A 111 -23.36 2.33 0.72
C TYR A 111 -21.93 2.84 0.57
N SER A 112 -20.99 2.16 1.21
CA SER A 112 -19.57 2.38 1.01
C SER A 112 -18.99 1.36 0.05
N LEU A 113 -17.96 1.77 -0.70
CA LEU A 113 -17.35 0.95 -1.74
C LEU A 113 -15.84 0.76 -1.51
N LYS A 114 -15.34 -0.39 -1.99
CA LYS A 114 -13.91 -0.64 -2.14
C LYS A 114 -13.34 0.24 -3.25
N ARG A 115 -12.13 0.73 -3.02
CA ARG A 115 -11.27 1.37 -4.01
C ARG A 115 -10.90 0.31 -5.03
N SER A 116 -11.06 0.62 -6.32
CA SER A 116 -10.65 -0.29 -7.40
C SER A 116 -9.13 -0.48 -7.38
N GLU A 117 -8.70 -1.73 -7.41
CA GLU A 117 -7.28 -2.09 -7.57
C GLU A 117 -6.84 -1.95 -9.04
N ARG A 118 -7.77 -2.17 -9.98
CA ARG A 118 -7.52 -2.15 -11.42
C ARG A 118 -7.48 -0.72 -11.99
N ARG A 119 -8.33 0.17 -11.49
CA ARG A 119 -8.49 1.54 -11.98
C ARG A 119 -8.38 2.54 -10.85
N LYS A 120 -7.22 3.18 -10.73
CA LYS A 120 -6.99 4.27 -9.76
C LYS A 120 -8.05 5.36 -9.89
N GLY A 121 -8.62 5.78 -8.76
CA GLY A 121 -9.70 6.77 -8.72
C GLY A 121 -11.11 6.20 -8.86
N ALA A 122 -11.26 4.90 -9.14
CA ALA A 122 -12.56 4.24 -9.23
C ALA A 122 -12.92 3.46 -7.95
N TYR A 123 -14.17 3.03 -7.89
CA TYR A 123 -14.75 2.22 -6.81
C TYR A 123 -15.56 1.07 -7.42
N GLU A 124 -15.57 -0.08 -6.75
CA GLU A 124 -16.16 -1.33 -7.28
C GLU A 124 -17.08 -1.99 -6.24
N ASP A 125 -16.57 -2.91 -5.43
CA ASP A 125 -17.37 -3.75 -4.53
C ASP A 125 -17.96 -2.98 -3.35
N ARG A 126 -19.14 -3.41 -2.89
CA ARG A 126 -19.75 -2.88 -1.65
C ARG A 126 -19.01 -3.39 -0.42
N ILE A 127 -18.75 -2.49 0.52
CA ILE A 127 -18.24 -2.80 1.87
C ILE A 127 -19.42 -2.98 2.82
N CYS A 128 -20.37 -2.06 2.78
CA CYS A 128 -21.56 -2.01 3.64
C CYS A 128 -22.65 -1.22 2.91
N GLN A 129 -23.91 -1.55 3.18
CA GLN A 129 -25.08 -0.88 2.63
C GLN A 129 -26.15 -0.77 3.70
N GLU A 130 -26.79 0.39 3.74
CA GLU A 130 -27.97 0.72 4.52
C GLU A 130 -29.03 1.24 3.54
N ASP A 131 -30.24 0.68 3.61
CA ASP A 131 -31.39 1.16 2.84
C ASP A 131 -32.36 1.86 3.79
N SER A 132 -32.92 2.99 3.36
CA SER A 132 -33.71 3.88 4.20
C SER A 132 -34.91 4.41 3.42
N CYS A 133 -36.11 3.97 3.78
CA CYS A 133 -37.37 4.35 3.15
C CYS A 133 -38.10 5.41 4.01
N ASN A 134 -38.46 6.56 3.41
CA ASN A 134 -39.16 7.67 4.09
C ASN A 134 -38.47 8.20 5.36
N SER A 135 -37.15 8.12 5.41
CA SER A 135 -36.38 8.36 6.63
C SER A 135 -36.26 9.85 7.01
N SER A 136 -36.29 10.09 8.31
CA SER A 136 -35.94 11.36 8.95
C SER A 136 -34.51 11.78 8.57
N ALA A 137 -34.16 13.05 8.76
CA ALA A 137 -32.79 13.50 8.50
C ALA A 137 -31.80 12.76 9.40
N GLU A 138 -32.11 12.62 10.69
CA GLU A 138 -31.31 11.86 11.63
C GLU A 138 -31.01 10.43 11.16
N GLU A 139 -32.00 9.67 10.69
CA GLU A 139 -31.81 8.31 10.16
C GLU A 139 -30.89 8.28 8.93
N ILE A 140 -31.08 9.21 7.97
CA ILE A 140 -30.23 9.29 6.77
C ILE A 140 -28.79 9.60 7.16
N GLY A 141 -28.59 10.57 8.06
CA GLY A 141 -27.25 10.92 8.52
C GLY A 141 -26.60 9.79 9.31
N ALA A 142 -27.35 9.09 10.15
CA ALA A 142 -26.87 7.93 10.89
C ALA A 142 -26.42 6.81 9.94
N ALA A 143 -27.20 6.52 8.89
CA ALA A 143 -26.85 5.54 7.86
C ALA A 143 -25.56 5.93 7.11
N VAL A 144 -25.38 7.21 6.74
CA VAL A 144 -24.14 7.69 6.12
C VAL A 144 -22.94 7.52 7.06
N LEU A 145 -23.08 7.88 8.33
CA LEU A 145 -22.02 7.71 9.33
C LEU A 145 -21.66 6.23 9.54
N GLU A 146 -22.65 5.34 9.54
CA GLU A 146 -22.43 3.91 9.70
C GLU A 146 -21.64 3.32 8.53
N VAL A 147 -22.05 3.58 7.28
CA VAL A 147 -21.31 3.05 6.12
C VAL A 147 -19.89 3.65 6.01
N LEU A 148 -19.67 4.88 6.47
CA LEU A 148 -18.35 5.51 6.56
C LEU A 148 -17.50 4.85 7.65
N ARG A 149 -18.07 4.57 8.83
CA ARG A 149 -17.42 3.81 9.91
C ARG A 149 -17.07 2.38 9.47
N ALA A 150 -17.94 1.75 8.67
CA ALA A 150 -17.66 0.46 8.05
C ALA A 150 -16.49 0.56 7.05
N SER A 151 -16.42 1.63 6.25
CA SER A 151 -15.29 1.91 5.35
C SER A 151 -13.97 2.10 6.11
N GLU A 152 -14.00 2.86 7.20
CA GLU A 152 -12.84 3.05 8.09
C GLU A 152 -12.35 1.74 8.68
N SER A 153 -13.28 0.97 9.25
CA SER A 153 -13.00 -0.34 9.82
C SER A 153 -12.45 -1.29 8.78
N TYR A 154 -13.03 -1.30 7.57
CA TYR A 154 -12.54 -2.08 6.44
C TYR A 154 -11.11 -1.70 6.08
N TYR A 155 -10.79 -0.41 5.89
CA TYR A 155 -9.43 -0.01 5.50
C TYR A 155 -8.42 -0.07 6.64
N LYS A 156 -8.85 0.03 7.89
CA LYS A 156 -8.00 -0.22 9.07
C LYS A 156 -7.64 -1.71 9.13
N LYS A 157 -8.63 -2.59 8.95
CA LYS A 157 -8.40 -4.05 8.83
C LYS A 157 -7.61 -4.38 7.58
N TYR A 158 -7.90 -3.78 6.43
CA TYR A 158 -7.16 -3.95 5.18
C TYR A 158 -5.71 -3.50 5.34
N LYS A 159 -5.41 -2.41 6.03
CA LYS A 159 -4.02 -2.06 6.34
C LYS A 159 -3.36 -3.05 7.30
N ALA A 160 -4.14 -3.69 8.18
CA ALA A 160 -3.66 -4.74 9.07
C ALA A 160 -3.60 -6.15 8.41
N SER A 161 -4.37 -6.38 7.33
CA SER A 161 -4.56 -7.66 6.63
C SER A 161 -3.91 -7.70 5.25
N ALA A 162 -3.64 -6.54 4.64
CA ALA A 162 -2.54 -6.33 3.70
C ALA A 162 -1.22 -6.43 4.49
N LYS A 163 -1.10 -7.55 5.22
CA LYS A 163 0.17 -8.18 5.50
C LYS A 163 0.82 -8.34 4.14
N GLU A 164 1.98 -7.72 4.06
CA GLU A 164 2.96 -7.77 2.99
C GLU A 164 2.99 -9.17 2.35
N PRO A 165 3.19 -9.27 1.02
CA PRO A 165 3.29 -10.56 0.34
C PRO A 165 4.33 -11.38 1.08
N HIS A 166 3.86 -12.37 1.83
CA HIS A 166 4.73 -13.20 2.65
C HIS A 166 5.04 -14.43 1.82
N ARG A 167 6.32 -14.60 1.52
CA ARG A 167 6.85 -15.83 0.97
C ARG A 167 7.08 -16.80 2.12
N GLU A 168 6.82 -18.07 1.84
CA GLU A 168 7.08 -19.17 2.74
C GLU A 168 8.05 -20.12 2.03
N ILE A 169 9.15 -20.46 2.69
CA ILE A 169 10.11 -21.46 2.23
C ILE A 169 10.34 -22.48 3.35
N GLU A 170 10.64 -23.72 2.97
CA GLU A 170 10.99 -24.78 3.91
C GLU A 170 12.51 -24.87 4.02
N LEU A 171 13.03 -24.77 5.24
CA LEU A 171 14.46 -24.92 5.53
C LEU A 171 14.85 -26.40 5.61
N ALA A 172 16.14 -26.72 5.58
CA ALA A 172 16.62 -28.11 5.61
C ALA A 172 16.12 -28.93 6.82
N GLY A 173 15.88 -28.30 7.97
CA GLY A 173 15.30 -28.93 9.17
C GLY A 173 13.77 -29.07 9.16
N GLY A 174 13.09 -28.76 8.04
CA GLY A 174 11.64 -28.80 7.90
C GLY A 174 10.89 -27.63 8.57
N THR A 175 11.60 -26.71 9.24
CA THR A 175 11.02 -25.47 9.75
C THR A 175 10.70 -24.52 8.60
N LYS A 176 9.58 -23.80 8.71
CA LYS A 176 9.15 -22.86 7.68
C LYS A 176 9.65 -21.46 8.00
N LEU A 177 10.33 -20.84 7.05
CA LEU A 177 10.70 -19.43 7.12
C LEU A 177 9.67 -18.61 6.35
N ILE A 178 9.08 -17.64 7.02
CA ILE A 178 8.16 -16.67 6.44
C ILE A 178 8.83 -15.30 6.43
N PHE A 179 8.79 -14.60 5.30
CA PHE A 179 9.35 -13.26 5.16
C PHE A 179 8.59 -12.47 4.09
N ASN A 180 8.72 -11.15 4.11
CA ASN A 180 8.08 -10.28 3.15
C ASN A 180 9.00 -10.09 1.93
N GLU A 181 8.44 -10.12 0.73
CA GLU A 181 9.20 -9.89 -0.50
C GLU A 181 9.84 -8.48 -0.52
N PRO A 182 11.00 -8.30 -1.18
CA PRO A 182 11.68 -7.01 -1.19
C PRO A 182 10.79 -5.93 -1.84
N SER A 183 10.65 -4.79 -1.17
CA SER A 183 9.72 -3.75 -1.60
C SER A 183 10.18 -3.08 -2.91
N GLY A 184 9.31 -2.93 -3.90
CA GLY A 184 9.63 -2.28 -5.19
C GLY A 184 9.30 -3.14 -6.41
N THR A 185 9.43 -2.59 -7.62
CA THR A 185 9.15 -3.31 -8.88
C THR A 185 10.42 -3.66 -9.65
N GLU A 186 11.58 -3.34 -9.10
CA GLU A 186 12.90 -3.58 -9.70
C GLU A 186 13.51 -4.93 -9.35
N TRP A 187 12.86 -5.69 -8.45
CA TRP A 187 13.29 -7.02 -8.03
C TRP A 187 12.62 -8.09 -8.88
N GLU A 188 13.43 -8.94 -9.49
CA GLU A 188 13.01 -10.17 -10.16
C GLU A 188 13.19 -11.35 -9.21
N ASP A 189 12.14 -12.16 -9.04
CA ASP A 189 12.20 -13.41 -8.29
C ASP A 189 12.90 -14.49 -9.12
N CYS A 190 14.01 -15.00 -8.60
CA CYS A 190 14.84 -16.02 -9.25
C CYS A 190 14.70 -17.41 -8.60
N ALA A 191 13.73 -17.61 -7.71
CA ALA A 191 13.59 -18.83 -6.91
C ALA A 191 14.93 -19.20 -6.22
N ASP A 192 15.40 -20.44 -6.34
CA ASP A 192 16.69 -20.91 -5.80
C ASP A 192 17.91 -20.52 -6.67
N SER A 193 17.69 -19.82 -7.78
CA SER A 193 18.71 -19.54 -8.80
C SER A 193 19.43 -20.82 -9.31
N GLY A 194 18.83 -22.00 -9.17
CA GLY A 194 19.41 -23.30 -9.52
C GLY A 194 20.55 -23.79 -8.61
N SER A 195 20.67 -23.25 -7.39
CA SER A 195 21.68 -23.64 -6.38
C SER A 195 21.00 -24.35 -5.22
N ALA A 196 21.59 -25.46 -4.76
CA ALA A 196 21.05 -26.24 -3.64
C ALA A 196 21.23 -25.51 -2.29
N GLU A 197 22.15 -24.55 -2.24
CA GLU A 197 22.50 -23.75 -1.08
C GLU A 197 21.58 -22.52 -0.91
N ILE A 198 20.77 -22.19 -1.93
CA ILE A 198 19.90 -21.01 -1.94
C ILE A 198 18.44 -21.48 -1.86
N TYR A 199 17.73 -21.02 -0.83
CA TYR A 199 16.29 -21.24 -0.72
C TYR A 199 15.48 -20.22 -1.52
N GLN A 200 15.96 -18.97 -1.57
CA GLN A 200 15.31 -17.89 -2.31
C GLN A 200 16.32 -16.83 -2.76
N CYS A 201 16.19 -16.33 -3.98
CA CYS A 201 17.02 -15.29 -4.57
C CYS A 201 16.16 -14.26 -5.30
N TYR A 202 16.57 -13.00 -5.24
CA TYR A 202 16.02 -11.89 -6.00
C TYR A 202 17.15 -11.10 -6.65
N ARG A 203 16.95 -10.67 -7.89
CA ARG A 203 17.92 -9.82 -8.60
C ARG A 203 17.32 -8.44 -8.85
N CYS A 204 18.12 -7.40 -8.62
CA CYS A 204 17.77 -6.04 -8.91
C CYS A 204 18.47 -5.60 -10.21
N LEU A 205 17.67 -5.23 -11.20
CA LEU A 205 18.19 -4.75 -12.49
C LEU A 205 18.17 -3.22 -12.56
N SER A 206 19.20 -2.67 -13.18
CA SER A 206 19.21 -1.27 -13.61
C SER A 206 18.22 -1.04 -14.76
N LYS A 207 17.98 0.22 -15.11
CA LYS A 207 17.20 0.58 -16.30
C LYS A 207 17.78 0.08 -17.62
N SER A 208 19.08 -0.25 -17.63
CA SER A 208 19.79 -0.83 -18.78
C SER A 208 19.90 -2.35 -18.68
N GLU A 209 19.08 -2.99 -17.83
CA GLU A 209 19.02 -4.44 -17.63
C GLU A 209 20.33 -5.08 -17.11
N GLU A 210 21.29 -4.26 -16.67
CA GLU A 210 22.46 -4.72 -15.93
C GLU A 210 22.06 -5.06 -14.50
N GLU A 211 22.45 -6.23 -14.00
CA GLU A 211 22.28 -6.62 -12.59
C GLU A 211 23.14 -5.73 -11.69
N ILE A 212 22.47 -5.02 -10.76
CA ILE A 212 23.12 -4.11 -9.82
C ILE A 212 23.13 -4.64 -8.39
N ALA A 213 22.24 -5.58 -8.05
CA ALA A 213 22.30 -6.27 -6.78
C ALA A 213 21.63 -7.64 -6.84
N ALA A 214 22.03 -8.51 -5.92
CA ALA A 214 21.36 -9.76 -5.62
C ALA A 214 21.02 -9.81 -4.12
N LEU A 215 19.83 -10.31 -3.80
CA LEU A 215 19.41 -10.63 -2.44
C LEU A 215 19.15 -12.12 -2.38
N PHE A 216 19.63 -12.81 -1.35
CA PHE A 216 19.36 -14.23 -1.20
C PHE A 216 19.16 -14.65 0.26
N LEU A 217 18.42 -15.75 0.42
CA LEU A 217 18.23 -16.53 1.63
C LEU A 217 18.76 -17.93 1.34
N GLY A 218 19.72 -18.40 2.10
CA GLY A 218 20.42 -19.64 1.85
C GLY A 218 21.25 -20.09 3.04
N ILE A 219 22.24 -20.92 2.77
CA ILE A 219 23.25 -21.33 3.74
C ILE A 219 24.62 -20.75 3.36
N ALA A 220 25.49 -20.56 4.35
CA ALA A 220 26.85 -20.04 4.17
C ALA A 220 27.90 -21.15 4.38
N PRO A 221 28.08 -22.07 3.42
CA PRO A 221 29.01 -23.20 3.55
C PRO A 221 30.47 -22.77 3.65
N GLU A 222 30.83 -21.61 3.08
CA GLU A 222 32.18 -21.06 3.10
C GLU A 222 32.65 -20.63 4.50
N LEU A 223 31.72 -20.53 5.45
CA LEU A 223 32.03 -20.19 6.84
C LEU A 223 32.18 -21.42 7.72
N ASP A 224 31.78 -22.62 7.27
CA ASP A 224 31.85 -23.87 8.03
C ASP A 224 31.27 -23.72 9.46
N CYS A 225 30.12 -23.05 9.56
CA CYS A 225 29.46 -22.69 10.83
C CYS A 225 30.31 -21.89 11.84
N ASN A 226 31.46 -21.36 11.41
CA ASN A 226 32.34 -20.56 12.24
C ASN A 226 32.12 -19.06 11.99
N LEU A 227 31.38 -18.43 12.89
CA LEU A 227 31.07 -16.99 12.85
C LEU A 227 32.14 -16.12 13.55
N ASP A 228 33.34 -16.66 13.80
CA ASP A 228 34.46 -15.85 14.27
C ASP A 228 34.77 -14.74 13.27
N ARG A 229 34.95 -13.53 13.80
CA ARG A 229 35.23 -12.32 13.00
C ARG A 229 36.36 -12.53 11.99
N GLN A 230 37.40 -13.28 12.36
CA GLN A 230 38.55 -13.54 11.51
C GLN A 230 38.20 -14.53 10.38
N ASN A 231 37.47 -15.61 10.69
CA ASN A 231 37.02 -16.57 9.69
C ASN A 231 36.16 -15.89 8.62
N ILE A 232 35.16 -15.11 9.06
CA ILE A 232 34.30 -14.35 8.14
C ILE A 232 35.11 -13.38 7.28
N TYR A 233 36.07 -12.65 7.89
CA TYR A 233 36.91 -11.72 7.16
C TYR A 233 37.76 -12.43 6.09
N ASP A 234 38.37 -13.57 6.42
CA ASP A 234 39.24 -14.31 5.51
C ASP A 234 38.44 -14.93 4.37
N SER A 235 37.34 -15.65 4.66
CA SER A 235 36.46 -16.25 3.64
C SER A 235 35.90 -15.18 2.69
N TRP A 236 35.39 -14.06 3.23
CA TRP A 236 34.85 -13.00 2.39
C TRP A 236 35.93 -12.24 1.61
N SER A 237 37.12 -12.06 2.19
CA SER A 237 38.23 -11.41 1.46
C SER A 237 38.72 -12.26 0.29
N GLU A 238 38.67 -13.60 0.42
CA GLU A 238 39.01 -14.52 -0.67
C GLU A 238 37.99 -14.44 -1.82
N ILE A 239 36.69 -14.41 -1.50
CA ILE A 239 35.61 -14.43 -2.50
C ILE A 239 35.41 -13.05 -3.14
N TYR A 240 35.37 -12.00 -2.32
CA TYR A 240 34.91 -10.66 -2.71
C TYR A 240 36.03 -9.62 -2.76
N GLY A 241 37.24 -10.00 -2.34
CA GLY A 241 38.38 -9.09 -2.21
C GLY A 241 38.41 -8.33 -0.89
N VAL A 242 39.60 -7.80 -0.57
CA VAL A 242 39.87 -7.13 0.71
C VAL A 242 38.92 -5.95 0.95
N PRO A 243 38.20 -5.92 2.09
CA PRO A 243 37.27 -4.83 2.40
C PRO A 243 37.98 -3.56 2.86
N ASP A 244 37.51 -2.41 2.39
CA ASP A 244 37.88 -1.09 2.94
C ASP A 244 37.08 -0.78 4.22
N CYS A 245 35.95 -1.47 4.42
CA CYS A 245 35.09 -1.39 5.59
C CYS A 245 34.59 -2.79 5.92
N PHE A 246 34.75 -3.23 7.18
CA PHE A 246 34.28 -4.52 7.65
C PHE A 246 33.76 -4.40 9.09
N GLN A 247 32.52 -4.79 9.31
CA GLN A 247 31.84 -4.70 10.59
C GLN A 247 31.12 -6.02 10.89
N VAL A 248 31.25 -6.47 12.14
CA VAL A 248 30.51 -7.61 12.69
C VAL A 248 29.81 -7.12 13.96
N GLN A 249 28.52 -7.39 14.07
CA GLN A 249 27.67 -6.91 15.16
C GLN A 249 26.76 -8.04 15.63
N THR A 250 26.65 -8.22 16.94
CA THR A 250 25.55 -8.99 17.53
C THR A 250 24.27 -8.15 17.47
N VAL A 251 23.18 -8.75 17.03
CA VAL A 251 21.90 -8.08 16.81
C VAL A 251 20.74 -8.91 17.35
N ASP A 252 19.61 -8.26 17.57
CA ASP A 252 18.31 -8.90 17.75
C ASP A 252 17.41 -8.36 16.63
N TYR A 253 17.51 -8.98 15.45
CA TYR A 253 16.89 -8.47 14.22
C TYR A 253 16.19 -9.58 13.44
N GLY A 254 14.85 -9.56 13.46
CA GLY A 254 14.04 -10.66 12.92
C GLY A 254 14.32 -11.95 13.68
N ILE A 255 14.94 -12.92 12.99
CA ILE A 255 15.38 -14.19 13.58
C ILE A 255 16.90 -14.28 13.75
N PHE A 256 17.65 -13.27 13.31
CA PHE A 256 19.10 -13.31 13.19
C PHE A 256 19.80 -12.75 14.42
N SER A 257 21.00 -13.26 14.68
CA SER A 257 21.80 -12.92 15.86
C SER A 257 23.12 -12.21 15.54
N ILE A 258 23.59 -12.31 14.29
CA ILE A 258 24.80 -11.64 13.84
C ILE A 258 24.50 -10.90 12.53
N ARG A 259 24.98 -9.66 12.44
CA ARG A 259 25.03 -8.85 11.23
C ARG A 259 26.48 -8.65 10.83
N VAL A 260 26.79 -8.87 9.57
CA VAL A 260 28.10 -8.59 8.98
C VAL A 260 27.91 -7.65 7.80
N GLU A 261 28.73 -6.62 7.73
CA GLU A 261 28.76 -5.69 6.60
C GLU A 261 30.20 -5.55 6.10
N MET A 262 30.40 -5.76 4.80
CA MET A 262 31.65 -5.47 4.12
C MET A 262 31.44 -4.53 2.94
N ARG A 263 32.40 -3.64 2.70
CA ARG A 263 32.38 -2.77 1.52
C ARG A 263 33.79 -2.60 0.96
N ASN A 264 33.92 -2.73 -0.36
CA ASN A 264 35.09 -2.30 -1.10
C ASN A 264 34.66 -1.49 -2.35
N LYS A 265 35.52 -1.36 -3.35
CA LYS A 265 35.20 -0.62 -4.58
C LYS A 265 34.21 -1.36 -5.49
N ASP A 266 34.19 -2.69 -5.44
CA ASP A 266 33.49 -3.58 -6.36
C ASP A 266 32.17 -4.09 -5.76
N ILE A 267 32.09 -4.26 -4.44
CA ILE A 267 30.91 -4.79 -3.76
C ILE A 267 30.62 -4.10 -2.42
N HIS A 268 29.33 -4.05 -2.08
CA HIS A 268 28.83 -3.82 -0.74
C HIS A 268 27.94 -5.01 -0.37
N LYS A 269 28.37 -5.81 0.61
CA LYS A 269 27.64 -7.00 1.07
C LYS A 269 27.20 -6.78 2.52
N ILE A 270 25.94 -7.07 2.80
CA ILE A 270 25.39 -7.13 4.15
C ILE A 270 24.76 -8.51 4.31
N SER A 271 25.08 -9.17 5.41
CA SER A 271 24.59 -10.51 5.72
C SER A 271 24.11 -10.59 7.15
N TYR A 272 22.99 -11.25 7.35
CA TYR A 272 22.47 -11.64 8.64
C TYR A 272 22.56 -13.16 8.80
N PHE A 273 23.05 -13.59 9.96
CA PHE A 273 23.32 -15.00 10.24
C PHE A 273 22.53 -15.51 11.45
N ARG A 274 22.14 -16.78 11.35
CA ARG A 274 21.53 -17.55 12.43
C ARG A 274 22.04 -19.00 12.37
N GLN A 275 22.55 -19.49 13.49
CA GLN A 275 22.86 -20.91 13.65
C GLN A 275 21.55 -21.68 13.85
N GLU A 276 21.28 -22.69 13.02
CA GLU A 276 20.13 -23.59 13.19
C GLU A 276 20.53 -24.88 13.90
N GLU A 277 21.55 -25.57 13.37
CA GLU A 277 22.14 -26.82 13.88
C GLU A 277 23.67 -26.72 13.82
N ASP A 278 24.41 -27.64 14.44
CA ASP A 278 25.89 -27.57 14.51
C ASP A 278 26.59 -27.49 13.13
N ASP A 279 25.94 -27.97 12.07
CA ASP A 279 26.42 -28.00 10.69
C ASP A 279 25.58 -27.14 9.72
N LEU A 280 24.62 -26.36 10.22
CA LEU A 280 23.73 -25.54 9.40
C LEU A 280 23.71 -24.07 9.82
N LEU A 281 24.30 -23.23 8.97
CA LEU A 281 24.34 -21.78 9.12
C LEU A 281 23.45 -21.09 8.10
N LEU A 282 22.33 -20.53 8.57
CA LEU A 282 21.40 -19.75 7.75
C LEU A 282 21.95 -18.34 7.49
N GLU A 283 21.88 -17.91 6.23
CA GLU A 283 22.30 -16.58 5.76
C GLU A 283 21.14 -15.87 5.04
N CYS A 284 20.92 -14.60 5.39
CA CYS A 284 20.13 -13.67 4.60
C CYS A 284 21.03 -12.52 4.16
N SER A 285 21.19 -12.34 2.85
CA SER A 285 22.24 -11.49 2.29
C SER A 285 21.77 -10.60 1.17
N VAL A 286 22.42 -9.44 1.07
CA VAL A 286 22.36 -8.58 -0.11
C VAL A 286 23.76 -8.23 -0.57
N GLU A 287 23.95 -8.21 -1.89
CA GLU A 287 25.19 -7.88 -2.57
C GLU A 287 24.93 -6.79 -3.60
N VAL A 288 25.48 -5.59 -3.41
CA VAL A 288 25.35 -4.46 -4.34
C VAL A 288 26.65 -4.29 -5.11
N ARG A 289 26.57 -4.32 -6.45
CA ARG A 289 27.72 -4.19 -7.36
C ARG A 289 28.09 -2.72 -7.58
N GLU A 290 29.40 -2.45 -7.63
CA GLU A 290 29.99 -1.12 -7.82
C GLU A 290 29.37 -0.01 -6.95
N PRO A 291 29.26 -0.20 -5.62
CA PRO A 291 28.46 0.67 -4.74
C PRO A 291 28.89 2.15 -4.79
N ARG A 292 30.18 2.42 -5.03
CA ARG A 292 30.73 3.79 -5.15
C ARG A 292 30.20 4.55 -6.37
N ARG A 293 29.89 3.83 -7.46
CA ARG A 293 29.28 4.40 -8.68
C ARG A 293 27.76 4.55 -8.52
N ARG A 294 27.15 3.84 -7.57
CA ARG A 294 25.69 3.67 -7.45
C ARG A 294 25.14 4.06 -6.06
N LYS A 295 25.73 5.06 -5.40
CA LYS A 295 25.43 5.45 -4.00
C LYS A 295 23.93 5.52 -3.65
N THR A 296 23.12 6.14 -4.50
CA THR A 296 21.68 6.27 -4.24
C THR A 296 20.95 4.94 -4.32
N SER A 297 21.29 4.10 -5.31
CA SER A 297 20.73 2.75 -5.45
C SER A 297 21.19 1.86 -4.30
N ASP A 298 22.46 1.95 -3.93
CA ASP A 298 23.06 1.23 -2.81
C ASP A 298 22.32 1.50 -1.49
N GLN A 299 22.09 2.78 -1.15
CA GLN A 299 21.31 3.16 0.03
C GLN A 299 19.86 2.65 -0.01
N LYS A 300 19.23 2.73 -1.18
CA LYS A 300 17.84 2.26 -1.37
C LYS A 300 17.75 0.73 -1.20
N ILE A 301 18.64 0.00 -1.86
CA ILE A 301 18.69 -1.47 -1.83
C ILE A 301 19.03 -1.96 -0.43
N SER A 302 20.01 -1.35 0.23
CA SER A 302 20.34 -1.66 1.62
C SER A 302 19.11 -1.49 2.52
N LYS A 303 18.34 -0.40 2.37
CA LYS A 303 17.11 -0.20 3.14
C LYS A 303 16.05 -1.27 2.86
N GLN A 304 15.84 -1.63 1.59
CA GLN A 304 14.90 -2.70 1.20
C GLN A 304 15.30 -4.06 1.79
N PHE A 305 16.60 -4.34 1.83
CA PHE A 305 17.16 -5.53 2.46
C PHE A 305 16.93 -5.55 3.97
N GLU A 306 17.15 -4.42 4.66
CA GLU A 306 16.88 -4.32 6.11
C GLU A 306 15.38 -4.57 6.39
N GLU A 307 14.47 -3.99 5.59
CA GLU A 307 13.02 -4.26 5.69
C GLU A 307 12.68 -5.76 5.52
N LEU A 308 13.29 -6.45 4.54
CA LEU A 308 13.09 -7.88 4.30
C LEU A 308 13.65 -8.73 5.44
N SER A 309 14.92 -8.54 5.81
CA SER A 309 15.59 -9.33 6.85
C SER A 309 14.92 -9.16 8.22
N GLY A 310 14.43 -7.96 8.54
CA GLY A 310 13.66 -7.68 9.75
C GLY A 310 12.26 -8.32 9.77
N SER A 311 11.75 -8.74 8.61
CA SER A 311 10.45 -9.41 8.50
C SER A 311 10.51 -10.94 8.64
N CYS A 312 11.71 -11.51 8.56
CA CYS A 312 11.94 -12.95 8.66
C CYS A 312 11.47 -13.50 10.01
N ARG A 313 10.69 -14.58 9.97
CA ARG A 313 10.11 -15.26 11.15
C ARG A 313 9.95 -16.76 10.88
N LEU A 314 10.22 -17.58 11.88
CA LEU A 314 9.98 -19.02 11.81
C LEU A 314 8.53 -19.34 12.17
N ALA A 315 7.96 -20.35 11.51
CA ALA A 315 6.61 -20.87 11.73
C ALA A 315 6.63 -22.37 12.05
#